data_AF-A0A3D8MU26-F1
#
_entry.id   AF-A0A3D8MU26-F1
#
_cell.length_a   1.000
_cell.length_b   1.000
_cell.length_c   1.000
_cell.angle_alpha   90.00
_cell.angle_beta   90.00
_cell.angle_gamma   90.00
#
_symmetry.space_group_name_H-M   'P 1'
#
loop_
_entity.id
_entity.type
_entity.pdbx_description
1 polymer ?
#
loop_
_entity_poly.entity_id
_entity_poly.type
_entity_poly.pdbx_seq_one_letter_code
_entity_poly.pdbx_strand_id
1 'polypeptide(L)'
;MNVIFRVSTSQQKLVGRVDEGEELVTELTRICRSNGVAAADLRAVGQFSEIELAAFDPRRGEYVKVVEGEGYFELVSLNGNVSTLGDEVVLRLDAVFNALGPAGPQLVAGQLRRAKALSAEFVIEVFGDLRMKRRLDTASGRLDLETIEQVERKAERSEPAAPAASAAPSAPATSAPAASTDGAPGLSWADAIAEADSTETRREQARKGRPAPKKPAKAVSFDDEPEGPWLKAGDILDHPKLGRCRVMKVEDEDYCHIRLPRGKIRKMMMEVLDIRFVGEEDGRNVFEARVRR
;
A
#
# COMPACT_ATOMS: atom_id res chain seq x y z
N MET A 1 35.00 -5.99 20.78
CA MET A 1 33.74 -6.75 20.63
C MET A 1 32.84 -5.88 19.77
N ASN A 2 32.78 -6.11 18.46
CA ASN A 2 32.08 -5.21 17.51
C ASN A 2 30.59 -5.53 17.42
N VAL A 3 29.90 -5.59 18.56
CA VAL A 3 28.45 -5.77 18.62
C VAL A 3 27.84 -4.42 18.97
N ILE A 4 26.92 -3.94 18.13
CA ILE A 4 26.16 -2.71 18.37
C ILE A 4 24.76 -3.12 18.80
N PHE A 5 24.34 -2.70 19.99
CA PHE A 5 22.99 -2.96 20.49
C PHE A 5 22.48 -1.80 21.34
N ARG A 6 21.16 -1.67 21.43
CA ARG A 6 20.43 -0.75 22.32
C ARG A 6 19.15 -1.42 22.80
N VAL A 7 18.61 -0.93 23.90
CA VAL A 7 17.30 -1.32 24.43
C VAL A 7 16.32 -0.22 24.09
N SER A 8 15.24 -0.56 23.37
CA SER A 8 14.11 0.34 23.20
C SER A 8 13.13 0.14 24.36
N THR A 9 12.59 1.24 24.86
CA THR A 9 11.50 1.28 25.86
C THR A 9 10.22 1.89 25.29
N SER A 10 10.27 2.32 24.03
CA SER A 10 9.20 3.07 23.36
C SER A 10 8.79 2.36 22.07
N GLN A 11 7.68 1.63 22.10
CA GLN A 11 7.16 0.91 20.93
C GLN A 11 5.80 1.45 20.49
N GLN A 12 5.64 1.61 19.18
CA GLN A 12 4.37 1.89 18.52
C GLN A 12 4.18 0.92 17.37
N LYS A 13 2.95 0.49 17.09
CA LYS A 13 2.64 -0.36 15.93
C LYS A 13 1.86 0.43 14.91
N LEU A 14 2.32 0.41 13.66
CA LEU A 14 1.55 0.80 12.49
C LEU A 14 1.04 -0.49 11.85
N VAL A 15 -0.26 -0.58 11.62
CA VAL A 15 -0.90 -1.73 10.98
C VAL A 15 -1.69 -1.22 9.80
N GLY A 16 -1.62 -1.90 8.67
CA GLY A 16 -2.34 -1.48 7.49
C GLY A 16 -2.35 -2.52 6.39
N ARG A 17 -2.97 -2.12 5.28
CA ARG A 17 -3.09 -2.91 4.06
C ARG A 17 -2.60 -2.08 2.88
N VAL A 18 -1.96 -2.73 1.92
CA VAL A 18 -1.68 -2.20 0.59
C VAL A 18 -2.75 -2.73 -0.36
N ASP A 19 -3.43 -1.81 -1.05
CA ASP A 19 -4.51 -2.13 -1.97
C ASP A 19 -3.98 -2.76 -3.26
N GLU A 20 -4.87 -3.44 -3.99
CA GLU A 20 -4.58 -4.08 -5.26
C GLU A 20 -3.95 -3.11 -6.26
N GLY A 21 -2.87 -3.54 -6.91
CA GLY A 21 -2.15 -2.79 -7.94
C GLY A 21 -1.08 -1.84 -7.40
N GLU A 22 -1.04 -1.58 -6.09
CA GLU A 22 0.00 -0.76 -5.46
C GLU A 22 1.29 -1.56 -5.19
N GLU A 23 2.43 -0.89 -5.20
CA GLU A 23 3.74 -1.52 -4.99
C GLU A 23 4.15 -1.43 -3.51
N LEU A 24 4.29 -2.59 -2.86
CA LEU A 24 4.47 -2.73 -1.41
C LEU A 24 5.69 -1.97 -0.88
N VAL A 25 6.85 -2.08 -1.54
CA VAL A 25 8.09 -1.46 -1.04
C VAL A 25 7.96 0.07 -1.06
N THR A 26 7.35 0.62 -2.11
CA THR A 26 7.06 2.04 -2.29
C THR A 26 6.10 2.54 -1.22
N GLU A 27 4.99 1.83 -0.98
CA GLU A 27 4.00 2.25 0.02
C GLU A 27 4.54 2.16 1.44
N LEU A 28 5.26 1.08 1.80
CA LEU A 28 5.92 0.97 3.11
C LEU A 28 6.96 2.08 3.31
N THR A 29 7.73 2.42 2.28
CA THR A 29 8.69 3.53 2.32
C THR A 29 7.99 4.87 2.56
N ARG A 30 6.89 5.11 1.84
CA ARG A 30 6.07 6.32 2.00
C ARG A 30 5.52 6.43 3.43
N ILE A 31 4.96 5.35 3.98
CA ILE A 31 4.42 5.29 5.33
C ILE A 31 5.50 5.57 6.38
N CYS A 32 6.67 4.94 6.25
CA CYS A 32 7.78 5.17 7.18
C CYS A 32 8.27 6.62 7.11
N ARG A 33 8.41 7.18 5.90
CA ARG A 33 8.85 8.56 5.69
C ARG A 33 7.84 9.57 6.23
N SER A 34 6.55 9.40 5.98
CA SER A 34 5.51 10.33 6.42
C SER A 34 5.31 10.32 7.94
N ASN A 35 5.60 9.20 8.59
CA ASN A 35 5.53 9.05 10.06
C ASN A 35 6.89 9.28 10.75
N GLY A 36 7.93 9.69 10.03
CA GLY A 36 9.26 9.95 10.63
C GLY A 36 9.92 8.73 11.25
N VAL A 37 9.63 7.52 10.76
CA VAL A 37 10.15 6.26 11.29
C VAL A 37 11.65 6.14 10.99
N ALA A 38 12.47 6.08 12.03
CA ALA A 38 13.94 5.98 11.92
C ALA A 38 14.53 4.65 12.42
N ALA A 39 13.71 3.81 13.05
CA ALA A 39 14.04 2.47 13.51
C ALA A 39 12.75 1.66 13.68
N ALA A 40 12.63 0.51 13.02
CA ALA A 40 11.48 -0.38 13.19
C ALA A 40 11.78 -1.82 12.75
N ASP A 41 11.01 -2.77 13.27
CA ASP A 41 10.81 -4.11 12.72
C ASP A 41 9.60 -4.12 11.78
N LEU A 42 9.65 -4.93 10.71
CA LEU A 42 8.61 -4.98 9.69
C LEU A 42 8.29 -6.42 9.30
N ARG A 43 7.00 -6.75 9.30
CA ARG A 43 6.44 -8.02 8.83
C ARG A 43 5.24 -7.78 7.92
N ALA A 44 5.04 -8.67 6.96
CA ALA A 44 3.89 -8.64 6.07
C ALA A 44 3.45 -10.03 5.62
N VAL A 45 2.19 -10.13 5.21
CA VAL A 45 1.57 -11.29 4.55
C VAL A 45 0.80 -10.78 3.33
N GLY A 46 0.54 -11.64 2.34
CA GLY A 46 -0.25 -11.24 1.19
C GLY A 46 -0.01 -12.05 -0.08
N GLN A 47 -0.64 -11.60 -1.15
CA GLN A 47 -0.50 -12.13 -2.50
C GLN A 47 -0.11 -11.00 -3.45
N PHE A 48 0.67 -11.33 -4.47
CA PHE A 48 1.33 -10.38 -5.36
C PHE A 48 1.23 -10.84 -6.80
N SER A 49 1.07 -9.88 -7.71
CA SER A 49 0.99 -10.11 -9.15
C SER A 49 2.34 -9.99 -9.87
N GLU A 50 3.29 -9.30 -9.23
CA GLU A 50 4.64 -9.07 -9.74
C GLU A 50 5.60 -9.06 -8.54
N ILE A 51 6.77 -9.70 -8.68
CA ILE A 51 7.84 -9.64 -7.68
C ILE A 51 9.21 -9.42 -8.32
N GLU A 52 10.09 -8.77 -7.58
CA GLU A 52 11.52 -8.69 -7.88
C GLU A 52 12.33 -8.98 -6.61
N LEU A 53 13.17 -10.01 -6.67
CA LEU A 53 14.08 -10.41 -5.59
C LEU A 53 15.53 -10.26 -6.04
N ALA A 54 16.38 -9.80 -5.12
CA ALA A 54 17.82 -9.68 -5.32
C ALA A 54 18.62 -10.45 -4.26
N ALA A 55 19.80 -10.91 -4.64
CA ALA A 55 20.79 -11.44 -3.72
C ALA A 55 22.08 -10.62 -3.83
N PHE A 56 22.84 -10.54 -2.75
CA PHE A 56 24.11 -9.84 -2.76
C PHE A 56 25.20 -10.73 -3.38
N ASP A 57 25.88 -10.24 -4.41
CA ASP A 57 27.06 -10.89 -4.99
C ASP A 57 28.34 -10.27 -4.39
N PRO A 58 29.04 -10.98 -3.49
CA PRO A 58 30.24 -10.45 -2.84
C PRO A 58 31.43 -10.30 -3.79
N ARG A 59 31.43 -10.95 -4.95
CA ARG A 59 32.50 -10.80 -5.94
C ARG A 59 32.36 -9.49 -6.71
N ARG A 60 31.11 -9.09 -6.96
CA ARG A 60 30.77 -7.86 -7.68
C ARG A 60 30.58 -6.66 -6.74
N GLY A 61 30.36 -6.91 -5.45
CA GLY A 61 30.09 -5.87 -4.46
C GLY A 61 28.73 -5.21 -4.68
N GLU A 62 27.76 -5.93 -5.25
CA GLU A 62 26.46 -5.37 -5.59
C GLU A 62 25.32 -6.39 -5.43
N TYR A 63 24.09 -5.89 -5.41
CA TYR A 63 22.92 -6.75 -5.43
C TYR A 63 22.54 -7.09 -6.86
N VAL A 64 22.47 -8.38 -7.15
CA VAL A 64 22.04 -8.90 -8.44
C VAL A 64 20.61 -9.43 -8.33
N LYS A 65 19.80 -9.15 -9.35
CA LYS A 65 18.46 -9.69 -9.51
C LYS A 65 18.56 -11.21 -9.64
N VAL A 66 17.85 -11.94 -8.79
CA VAL A 66 17.82 -13.42 -8.80
C VAL A 66 16.46 -13.97 -9.20
N VAL A 67 15.39 -13.19 -9.00
CA VAL A 67 14.03 -13.52 -9.44
C VAL A 67 13.34 -12.25 -9.90
N GLU A 68 12.69 -12.33 -11.06
CA GLU A 68 11.73 -11.34 -11.55
C GLU A 68 10.65 -12.11 -12.28
N GLY A 69 9.39 -11.78 -12.00
CA GLY A 69 8.28 -12.47 -12.63
C GLY A 69 6.95 -11.78 -12.40
N GLU A 70 6.06 -12.03 -13.35
CA GLU A 70 4.64 -11.67 -13.30
C GLU A 70 3.83 -12.97 -13.18
N GLY A 71 2.74 -12.94 -12.44
CA GLY A 71 1.93 -14.11 -12.12
C GLY A 71 1.43 -14.08 -10.69
N TYR A 72 0.94 -15.21 -10.18
CA TYR A 72 0.45 -15.29 -8.81
C TYR A 72 1.56 -15.75 -7.86
N PHE A 73 1.92 -14.87 -6.93
CA PHE A 73 2.89 -15.14 -5.88
C PHE A 73 2.24 -14.99 -4.51
N GLU A 74 2.36 -16.02 -3.67
CA GLU A 74 1.90 -15.96 -2.28
C GLU A 74 3.10 -15.70 -1.36
N LEU A 75 3.02 -14.67 -0.54
CA LEU A 75 4.07 -14.34 0.41
C LEU A 75 4.02 -15.30 1.60
N VAL A 76 5.03 -16.15 1.71
CA VAL A 76 5.18 -17.12 2.81
C VAL A 76 5.72 -16.43 4.05
N SER A 77 6.72 -15.56 3.88
CA SER A 77 7.24 -14.73 4.96
C SER A 77 7.94 -13.50 4.43
N LEU A 78 7.78 -12.39 5.15
CA LEU A 78 8.59 -11.19 4.98
C LEU A 78 9.10 -10.75 6.34
N ASN A 79 10.43 -10.63 6.45
CA ASN A 79 11.10 -10.10 7.63
C ASN A 79 11.97 -8.93 7.21
N GLY A 80 11.84 -7.80 7.89
CA GLY A 80 12.65 -6.65 7.56
C GLY A 80 12.80 -5.66 8.68
N ASN A 81 13.66 -4.68 8.45
CA ASN A 81 13.81 -3.53 9.34
C ASN A 81 13.84 -2.22 8.57
N VAL A 82 13.47 -1.17 9.29
CA VAL A 82 13.53 0.23 8.86
C VAL A 82 14.72 0.89 9.55
N SER A 83 15.49 1.64 8.77
CA SER A 83 16.67 2.38 9.21
C SER A 83 16.83 3.63 8.34
N THR A 84 17.86 4.44 8.57
CA THR A 84 18.14 5.63 7.76
C THR A 84 19.53 5.61 7.14
N LEU A 85 19.67 6.23 5.97
CA LEU A 85 20.94 6.60 5.36
C LEU A 85 20.89 8.10 5.05
N GLY A 86 21.60 8.90 5.84
CA GLY A 86 21.32 10.35 5.87
C GLY A 86 19.87 10.61 6.30
N ASP A 87 19.15 11.37 5.48
CA ASP A 87 17.73 11.71 5.70
C ASP A 87 16.75 10.76 5.00
N GLU A 88 17.25 9.75 4.29
CA GLU A 88 16.42 8.81 3.54
C GLU A 88 16.12 7.54 4.36
N VAL A 89 14.89 7.05 4.20
CA VAL A 89 14.44 5.78 4.79
C VAL A 89 15.00 4.62 3.99
N VAL A 90 15.56 3.64 4.69
CA VAL A 90 16.07 2.40 4.11
C VAL A 90 15.29 1.22 4.68
N LEU A 91 14.58 0.52 3.80
CA LEU A 91 13.97 -0.76 4.08
C LEU A 91 14.92 -1.88 3.68
N ARG A 92 15.26 -2.77 4.61
CA ARG A 92 15.93 -4.04 4.31
C ARG A 92 14.95 -5.16 4.53
N LEU A 93 14.35 -5.65 3.46
CA LEU A 93 13.29 -6.67 3.48
C LEU A 93 13.82 -7.95 2.86
N ASP A 94 13.81 -9.05 3.61
CA ASP A 94 14.04 -10.40 3.09
C ASP A 94 12.68 -11.11 3.00
N ALA A 95 12.39 -11.72 1.85
CA ALA A 95 11.10 -12.33 1.58
C ALA A 95 11.24 -13.73 0.99
N VAL A 96 10.26 -14.57 1.29
CA VAL A 96 10.06 -15.90 0.71
C VAL A 96 8.67 -15.93 0.10
N PHE A 97 8.59 -16.27 -1.18
CA PHE A 97 7.34 -16.43 -1.91
C PHE A 97 7.17 -17.88 -2.34
N ASN A 98 5.92 -18.30 -2.39
CA ASN A 98 5.49 -19.45 -3.14
C ASN A 98 5.08 -19.00 -4.56
N ALA A 99 5.70 -19.58 -5.57
CA ALA A 99 5.43 -19.36 -6.99
C ALA A 99 4.94 -20.66 -7.62
N LEU A 100 3.99 -20.58 -8.55
CA LEU A 100 3.54 -21.77 -9.28
C LEU A 100 4.52 -22.07 -10.44
N GLY A 101 5.29 -23.14 -10.29
CA GLY A 101 6.21 -23.64 -11.30
C GLY A 101 5.67 -24.85 -12.07
N PRO A 102 6.41 -25.34 -13.09
CA PRO A 102 6.01 -26.47 -13.93
C PRO A 102 5.90 -27.80 -13.16
N ALA A 103 6.52 -27.90 -11.99
CA ALA A 103 6.45 -29.06 -11.10
C ALA A 103 5.52 -28.83 -9.89
N GLY A 104 4.69 -27.77 -9.92
CA GLY A 104 3.86 -27.34 -8.80
C GLY A 104 4.47 -26.18 -8.01
N PRO A 105 4.02 -25.96 -6.75
CA PRO A 105 4.52 -24.89 -5.88
C PRO A 105 6.04 -24.93 -5.70
N GLN A 106 6.70 -23.78 -5.86
CA GLN A 106 8.14 -23.61 -5.69
C GLN A 106 8.43 -22.39 -4.80
N LEU A 107 9.39 -22.54 -3.89
CA LEU A 107 9.82 -21.43 -3.05
C LEU A 107 10.91 -20.62 -3.74
N VAL A 108 10.70 -19.31 -3.79
CA VAL A 108 11.70 -18.34 -4.21
C VAL A 108 11.99 -17.36 -3.06
N ALA A 109 13.25 -16.99 -2.88
CA ALA A 109 13.66 -16.17 -1.74
C ALA A 109 14.77 -15.19 -2.11
N GLY A 110 14.79 -14.05 -1.42
CA GLY A 110 15.81 -13.01 -1.58
C GLY A 110 15.43 -11.71 -0.91
N GLN A 111 16.23 -10.66 -1.12
CA GLN A 111 15.86 -9.31 -0.72
C GLN A 111 14.79 -8.76 -1.65
N LEU A 112 13.67 -8.34 -1.07
CA LEU A 112 12.57 -7.77 -1.83
C LEU A 112 12.96 -6.40 -2.38
N ARG A 113 12.84 -6.24 -3.69
CA ARG A 113 13.07 -4.97 -4.38
C ARG A 113 11.78 -4.32 -4.83
N ARG A 114 10.85 -5.13 -5.34
CA ARG A 114 9.51 -4.73 -5.77
C ARG A 114 8.52 -5.86 -5.50
N ALA A 115 7.30 -5.52 -5.12
CA ALA A 115 6.18 -6.45 -5.09
C ALA A 115 4.86 -5.72 -5.32
N LYS A 116 4.15 -6.02 -6.41
CA LYS A 116 2.84 -5.41 -6.70
C LYS A 116 1.75 -6.23 -6.05
N ALA A 117 1.04 -5.62 -5.09
CA ALA A 117 0.06 -6.31 -4.27
C ALA A 117 -1.19 -6.67 -5.06
N LEU A 118 -1.69 -7.88 -4.87
CA LEU A 118 -3.11 -8.21 -5.05
C LEU A 118 -3.86 -7.91 -3.75
N SER A 119 -3.24 -8.28 -2.62
CA SER A 119 -3.62 -7.88 -1.27
C SER A 119 -2.39 -8.07 -0.38
N ALA A 120 -2.02 -7.08 0.42
CA ALA A 120 -0.95 -7.25 1.39
C ALA A 120 -1.28 -6.54 2.70
N GLU A 121 -1.09 -7.23 3.82
CA GLU A 121 -1.26 -6.70 5.16
C GLU A 121 0.09 -6.64 5.85
N PHE A 122 0.34 -5.58 6.61
CA PHE A 122 1.62 -5.36 7.25
C PHE A 122 1.50 -4.88 8.70
N VAL A 123 2.55 -5.16 9.46
CA VAL A 123 2.80 -4.59 10.78
C VAL A 123 4.20 -3.99 10.78
N ILE A 124 4.30 -2.72 11.17
CA ILE A 124 5.57 -2.02 11.42
C ILE A 124 5.63 -1.72 12.92
N GLU A 125 6.58 -2.34 13.62
CA GLU A 125 6.84 -2.09 15.02
C GLU A 125 7.96 -1.06 15.17
N VAL A 126 7.55 0.19 15.42
CA VAL A 126 8.41 1.37 15.48
C VAL A 126 9.05 1.48 16.86
N PHE A 127 10.37 1.62 16.88
CA PHE A 127 11.16 1.94 18.07
C PHE A 127 11.32 3.46 18.19
N GLY A 128 10.34 4.11 18.82
CA GLY A 128 10.22 5.58 18.85
C GLY A 128 11.30 6.32 19.64
N ASP A 129 12.13 5.60 20.38
CA ASP A 129 13.29 6.11 21.13
C ASP A 129 14.63 5.70 20.51
N LEU A 130 14.62 5.07 19.32
CA LEU A 130 15.82 4.65 18.62
C LEU A 130 15.93 5.28 17.23
N ARG A 131 17.17 5.46 16.78
CA ARG A 131 17.52 5.75 15.39
C ARG A 131 18.60 4.80 14.92
N MET A 132 18.33 4.07 13.85
CA MET A 132 19.26 3.12 13.25
C MET A 132 19.88 3.74 12.00
N LYS A 133 21.16 4.09 12.04
CA LYS A 133 21.86 4.69 10.90
C LYS A 133 22.69 3.67 10.16
N ARG A 134 22.60 3.70 8.83
CA ARG A 134 23.43 2.89 7.94
C ARG A 134 24.51 3.73 7.28
N ARG A 135 25.58 3.05 6.87
CA ARG A 135 26.64 3.58 6.01
C ARG A 135 26.87 2.61 4.85
N LEU A 136 27.18 3.14 3.67
CA LEU A 136 27.74 2.35 2.59
C LEU A 136 29.18 2.00 2.93
N ASP A 137 29.48 0.72 3.11
CA ASP A 137 30.85 0.23 3.08
C ASP A 137 31.30 0.17 1.61
N THR A 138 32.19 1.07 1.20
CA THR A 138 32.67 1.14 -0.18
C THR A 138 33.59 -0.02 -0.56
N ALA A 139 34.15 -0.73 0.41
CA ALA A 139 34.99 -1.90 0.14
C ALA A 139 34.14 -3.13 -0.23
N SER A 140 33.04 -3.35 0.49
CA SER A 140 32.12 -4.46 0.19
C SER A 140 30.98 -4.09 -0.74
N GLY A 141 30.53 -2.83 -0.78
CA GLY A 141 29.30 -2.40 -1.46
C GLY A 141 28.02 -2.66 -0.66
N ARG A 142 28.13 -2.99 0.63
CA ARG A 142 26.98 -3.24 1.51
C ARG A 142 26.56 -2.00 2.29
N LEU A 143 25.26 -1.91 2.57
CA LEU A 143 24.74 -0.95 3.55
C LEU A 143 24.79 -1.57 4.94
N ASP A 144 25.83 -1.26 5.69
CA ASP A 144 26.01 -1.76 7.05
C ASP A 144 25.29 -0.88 8.07
N LEU A 145 24.83 -1.48 9.17
CA LEU A 145 24.33 -0.74 10.31
C LEU A 145 25.52 -0.13 11.05
N GLU A 146 25.62 1.19 11.03
CA GLU A 146 26.76 1.94 11.57
C GLU A 146 26.54 2.31 13.04
N THR A 147 25.37 2.84 13.38
CA THR A 147 25.02 3.19 14.77
C THR A 147 23.56 2.89 15.08
N ILE A 148 23.31 2.65 16.37
CA ILE A 148 21.98 2.68 16.97
C ILE A 148 22.01 3.74 18.08
N GLU A 149 21.29 4.83 17.87
CA GLU A 149 21.27 5.99 18.77
C GLU A 149 20.01 5.97 19.62
N GLN A 150 20.15 6.28 20.91
CA GLN A 150 19.00 6.57 21.76
C GLN A 150 18.56 8.01 21.49
N VAL A 151 17.28 8.21 21.21
CA VAL A 151 16.71 9.52 20.93
C VAL A 151 15.72 9.84 22.04
N GLU A 152 15.90 10.98 22.69
CA GLU A 152 14.89 11.50 23.62
C GLU A 152 13.66 11.90 22.81
N ARG A 153 12.50 11.34 23.17
CA ARG A 153 11.24 11.76 22.57
C ARG A 153 11.02 13.23 22.93
N LYS A 154 11.08 14.13 21.95
CA LYS A 154 10.52 15.48 22.12
C LYS A 154 9.01 15.25 22.26
N ALA A 155 8.49 15.40 23.48
CA ALA A 155 7.08 15.19 23.76
C ALA A 155 6.26 16.03 22.77
N GLU A 156 5.59 15.37 21.83
CA GLU A 156 4.60 16.04 21.01
C GLU A 156 3.49 16.50 21.94
N ARG A 157 3.25 17.81 21.90
CA ARG A 157 2.27 18.56 22.67
C ARG A 157 0.94 17.80 22.68
N SER A 158 0.56 17.29 23.84
CA SER A 158 -0.80 16.87 24.10
C SER A 158 -1.73 18.07 23.85
N GLU A 159 -2.74 17.88 23.00
CA GLU A 159 -3.89 18.77 22.97
C GLU A 159 -4.47 18.85 24.40
N PRO A 160 -4.95 20.02 24.86
CA PRO A 160 -5.45 20.15 26.21
C PRO A 160 -6.65 19.21 26.41
N ALA A 161 -6.50 18.28 27.34
CA ALA A 161 -7.56 17.42 27.81
C ALA A 161 -8.75 18.28 28.28
N ALA A 162 -9.93 17.98 27.74
CA ALA A 162 -11.19 18.49 28.26
C ALA A 162 -11.31 18.16 29.77
N PRO A 163 -11.86 19.06 30.60
CA PRO A 163 -11.79 18.92 32.04
C PRO A 163 -12.57 17.70 32.54
N ALA A 164 -11.92 16.96 33.44
CA ALA A 164 -12.42 15.78 34.10
C ALA A 164 -13.68 16.08 34.93
N ALA A 165 -14.73 15.27 34.73
CA ALA A 165 -15.86 15.21 35.64
C ALA A 165 -15.50 14.34 36.86
N SER A 166 -15.85 14.89 38.03
CA SER A 166 -15.55 14.43 39.39
C SER A 166 -16.09 13.03 39.73
N ALA A 167 -15.33 12.31 40.55
CA ALA A 167 -15.59 10.98 41.08
C ALA A 167 -16.62 10.95 42.23
N ALA A 168 -17.21 9.77 42.47
CA ALA A 168 -17.83 9.33 43.73
C ALA A 168 -17.68 7.78 43.90
N PRO A 169 -17.71 7.22 45.14
CA PRO A 169 -16.78 6.15 45.54
C PRO A 169 -17.35 4.72 45.78
N SER A 170 -16.39 3.79 45.79
CA SER A 170 -16.22 2.40 46.24
C SER A 170 -17.24 1.62 47.11
N ALA A 171 -17.29 0.28 46.89
CA ALA A 171 -17.19 -0.77 47.93
C ALA A 171 -16.91 -2.18 47.33
N PRO A 172 -16.37 -3.18 48.08
CA PRO A 172 -15.43 -4.20 47.58
C PRO A 172 -15.91 -5.67 47.65
N ALA A 173 -15.07 -6.60 47.14
CA ALA A 173 -14.60 -7.87 47.75
C ALA A 173 -14.54 -9.09 46.80
N THR A 174 -13.31 -9.64 46.65
CA THR A 174 -12.84 -11.07 46.54
C THR A 174 -13.47 -12.05 45.53
N SER A 175 -12.82 -13.05 44.91
CA SER A 175 -11.54 -13.78 45.07
C SER A 175 -11.25 -14.60 43.79
N ALA A 176 -9.98 -14.87 43.47
CA ALA A 176 -9.52 -15.80 42.39
C ALA A 176 -9.37 -17.25 42.92
N PRO A 177 -8.92 -18.28 42.14
CA PRO A 177 -8.74 -18.43 40.68
C PRO A 177 -9.29 -19.77 40.10
N ALA A 178 -8.99 -20.02 38.80
CA ALA A 178 -8.94 -21.30 38.06
C ALA A 178 -10.12 -21.65 37.15
N ALA A 179 -9.89 -21.65 35.83
CA ALA A 179 -9.71 -22.87 35.03
C ALA A 179 -9.65 -22.50 33.53
N SER A 180 -8.63 -23.02 32.85
CA SER A 180 -8.48 -23.08 31.40
C SER A 180 -9.54 -23.99 30.76
N THR A 181 -10.12 -23.54 29.64
CA THR A 181 -10.76 -24.29 28.53
C THR A 181 -11.30 -23.20 27.59
N ASP A 182 -11.26 -23.22 26.27
CA ASP A 182 -10.72 -24.14 25.28
C ASP A 182 -10.32 -23.27 24.08
N GLY A 183 -9.27 -23.67 23.37
CA GLY A 183 -8.90 -23.06 22.11
C GLY A 183 -9.96 -23.38 21.05
N ALA A 184 -10.86 -22.43 20.82
CA ALA A 184 -11.55 -22.38 19.53
C ALA A 184 -10.51 -21.98 18.47
N PRO A 185 -10.35 -22.74 17.37
CA PRO A 185 -9.57 -22.25 16.25
C PRO A 185 -10.22 -20.94 15.78
N GLY A 186 -9.41 -19.89 15.61
CA GLY A 186 -9.88 -18.65 15.00
C GLY A 186 -10.54 -18.93 13.65
N LEU A 187 -11.45 -18.04 13.24
CA LEU A 187 -12.18 -18.15 11.97
C LEU A 187 -11.24 -18.51 10.82
N SER A 188 -11.54 -19.60 10.11
CA SER A 188 -10.84 -19.92 8.88
C SER A 188 -11.19 -18.89 7.79
N TRP A 189 -10.40 -18.82 6.71
CA TRP A 189 -10.75 -17.99 5.56
C TRP A 189 -12.12 -18.35 4.98
N ALA A 190 -12.53 -19.62 5.04
CA ALA A 190 -13.87 -20.05 4.62
C ALA A 190 -14.97 -19.48 5.53
N ASP A 191 -14.72 -19.44 6.85
CA ASP A 191 -15.66 -18.85 7.81
C ASP A 191 -15.73 -17.32 7.66
N ALA A 192 -14.60 -16.66 7.37
CA ALA A 192 -14.55 -15.23 7.10
C ALA A 192 -15.32 -14.84 5.81
N ILE A 193 -15.24 -15.66 4.76
CA ILE A 193 -16.03 -15.49 3.53
C ILE A 193 -17.52 -15.67 3.82
N ALA A 194 -17.91 -16.74 4.54
CA ALA A 194 -19.30 -16.98 4.91
C ALA A 194 -19.88 -15.84 5.78
N GLU A 195 -19.09 -15.27 6.69
CA GLU A 195 -19.49 -14.13 7.51
C GLU A 195 -19.65 -12.86 6.67
N ALA A 196 -18.75 -12.62 5.71
CA ALA A 196 -18.84 -11.50 4.77
C ALA A 196 -20.10 -11.60 3.87
N ASP A 197 -20.37 -12.77 3.30
CA ASP A 197 -21.56 -13.06 2.49
C ASP A 197 -22.85 -12.88 3.32
N SER A 198 -22.84 -13.33 4.58
CA SER A 198 -23.99 -13.14 5.49
C SER A 198 -24.24 -11.67 5.81
N THR A 199 -23.16 -10.89 5.95
CA THR A 199 -23.20 -9.45 6.23
C THR A 199 -23.68 -8.66 5.03
N GLU A 200 -23.26 -9.06 3.82
CA GLU A 200 -23.72 -8.49 2.55
C GLU A 200 -25.20 -8.82 2.31
N THR A 201 -25.62 -10.06 2.58
CA THR A 201 -27.02 -10.50 2.54
C THR A 201 -27.91 -9.71 3.52
N ARG A 202 -27.44 -9.49 4.76
CA ARG A 202 -28.15 -8.64 5.75
C ARG A 202 -28.23 -7.18 5.31
N ARG A 203 -27.16 -6.63 4.70
CA ARG A 203 -27.15 -5.28 4.13
C ARG A 203 -28.09 -5.13 2.94
N GLU A 204 -28.20 -6.15 2.09
CA GLU A 204 -29.14 -6.19 0.96
C GLU A 204 -30.60 -6.25 1.42
N GLN A 205 -30.89 -7.06 2.44
CA GLN A 205 -32.22 -7.12 3.05
C GLN A 205 -32.60 -5.79 3.74
N ALA A 206 -31.64 -5.11 4.38
CA ALA A 206 -31.85 -3.77 4.95
C ALA A 206 -32.06 -2.69 3.86
N ARG A 207 -31.49 -2.84 2.67
CA ARG A 207 -31.70 -1.94 1.52
C ARG A 207 -33.08 -2.10 0.88
N LYS A 208 -33.67 -3.30 0.89
CA LYS A 208 -35.03 -3.56 0.36
C LYS A 208 -36.16 -2.92 1.19
N GLY A 209 -35.89 -2.43 2.40
CA GLY A 209 -36.88 -1.79 3.28
C GLY A 209 -36.98 -0.25 3.18
N ARG A 210 -36.27 0.40 2.25
CA ARG A 210 -36.20 1.87 2.17
C ARG A 210 -36.86 2.39 0.88
N PRO A 211 -37.81 3.34 0.94
CA PRO A 211 -38.48 3.83 -0.25
C PRO A 211 -37.49 4.58 -1.17
N ALA A 212 -37.60 4.31 -2.47
CA ALA A 212 -36.67 4.76 -3.49
C ALA A 212 -36.73 6.29 -3.71
N PRO A 213 -35.59 6.99 -3.84
CA PRO A 213 -35.58 8.36 -4.33
C PRO A 213 -35.80 8.37 -5.86
N LYS A 214 -36.47 9.43 -6.33
CA LYS A 214 -36.88 9.63 -7.72
C LYS A 214 -35.68 9.68 -8.68
N LYS A 215 -35.84 9.02 -9.84
CA LYS A 215 -34.90 8.99 -10.98
C LYS A 215 -34.66 10.37 -11.59
N PRO A 216 -33.42 10.66 -12.03
CA PRO A 216 -33.18 11.33 -13.30
C PRO A 216 -32.73 10.33 -14.38
N ALA A 217 -32.65 10.83 -15.61
CA ALA A 217 -32.95 10.11 -16.84
C ALA A 217 -31.81 9.23 -17.42
N LYS A 218 -32.28 8.22 -18.19
CA LYS A 218 -31.62 7.36 -19.19
C LYS A 218 -30.12 7.07 -19.01
N ALA A 219 -29.83 5.86 -18.53
CA ALA A 219 -28.61 5.14 -18.90
C ALA A 219 -28.72 4.72 -20.37
N VAL A 220 -27.73 5.12 -21.18
CA VAL A 220 -27.56 4.63 -22.55
C VAL A 220 -26.42 3.62 -22.52
N SER A 221 -26.65 2.46 -23.11
CA SER A 221 -25.73 1.32 -23.23
C SER A 221 -24.44 1.70 -23.97
N PHE A 222 -23.37 0.96 -23.68
CA PHE A 222 -22.02 1.18 -24.20
C PHE A 222 -21.76 0.52 -25.57
N ASP A 223 -22.79 -0.02 -26.23
CA ASP A 223 -22.65 -0.92 -27.38
C ASP A 223 -22.91 -0.29 -28.76
N ASP A 224 -22.77 1.03 -28.94
CA ASP A 224 -22.87 1.64 -30.28
C ASP A 224 -21.68 2.58 -30.54
N GLU A 225 -20.83 2.20 -31.50
CA GLU A 225 -19.85 3.08 -32.13
C GLU A 225 -20.54 4.29 -32.77
N PRO A 226 -19.98 5.48 -32.57
CA PRO A 226 -19.72 6.31 -33.74
C PRO A 226 -18.29 6.87 -33.73
N GLU A 227 -17.67 6.88 -34.90
CA GLU A 227 -16.41 7.56 -35.21
C GLU A 227 -16.47 9.03 -34.77
N GLY A 228 -15.89 9.32 -33.59
CA GLY A 228 -15.64 10.68 -33.11
C GLY A 228 -14.25 11.15 -33.54
N PRO A 229 -13.97 12.48 -33.48
CA PRO A 229 -12.65 12.99 -33.76
C PRO A 229 -11.62 12.42 -32.78
N TRP A 230 -10.40 12.12 -33.24
CA TRP A 230 -9.33 11.67 -32.35
C TRP A 230 -8.92 12.74 -31.35
N LEU A 231 -8.56 12.29 -30.14
CA LEU A 231 -8.07 13.15 -29.06
C LEU A 231 -6.77 13.85 -29.47
N LYS A 232 -6.72 15.18 -29.38
CA LYS A 232 -5.52 15.96 -29.74
C LYS A 232 -5.09 16.92 -28.62
N ALA A 233 -3.89 17.45 -28.75
CA ALA A 233 -3.38 18.47 -27.85
C ALA A 233 -4.30 19.70 -27.85
N GLY A 234 -4.69 20.17 -26.66
CA GLY A 234 -5.61 21.27 -26.47
C GLY A 234 -6.99 20.87 -25.97
N ASP A 235 -7.42 19.63 -26.23
CA ASP A 235 -8.74 19.11 -25.88
C ASP A 235 -8.94 18.91 -24.38
N ILE A 236 -10.19 18.71 -23.97
CA ILE A 236 -10.59 18.46 -22.58
C ILE A 236 -10.93 16.98 -22.42
N LEU A 237 -10.31 16.34 -21.43
CA LEU A 237 -10.59 14.95 -21.04
C LEU A 237 -11.18 14.93 -19.64
N ASP A 238 -12.46 14.60 -19.51
CA ASP A 238 -13.13 14.43 -18.23
C ASP A 238 -12.91 13.01 -17.71
N HIS A 239 -12.05 12.89 -16.69
CA HIS A 239 -11.63 11.61 -16.16
C HIS A 239 -12.24 11.37 -14.77
N PRO A 240 -12.83 10.18 -14.50
CA PRO A 240 -13.68 9.93 -13.33
C PRO A 240 -12.97 10.13 -12.00
N LYS A 241 -11.65 9.89 -11.95
CA LYS A 241 -10.83 10.11 -10.74
C LYS A 241 -10.06 11.45 -10.73
N LEU A 242 -9.80 12.03 -11.90
CA LEU A 242 -8.85 13.15 -12.05
C LEU A 242 -9.57 14.48 -12.34
N GLY A 243 -10.87 14.41 -12.64
CA GLY A 243 -11.70 15.54 -13.05
C GLY A 243 -11.38 16.00 -14.47
N ARG A 244 -11.79 17.24 -14.77
CA ARG A 244 -11.62 17.87 -16.09
C ARG A 244 -10.15 18.20 -16.36
N CYS A 245 -9.50 17.38 -17.17
CA CYS A 245 -8.09 17.53 -17.50
C CYS A 245 -7.92 18.19 -18.88
N ARG A 246 -6.83 18.94 -19.08
CA ARG A 246 -6.48 19.48 -20.40
C ARG A 246 -5.39 18.64 -21.05
N VAL A 247 -5.62 18.16 -22.26
CA VAL A 247 -4.61 17.43 -23.02
C VAL A 247 -3.53 18.40 -23.48
N MET A 248 -2.29 18.12 -23.11
CA MET A 248 -1.11 18.92 -23.44
C MET A 248 -0.38 18.39 -24.66
N LYS A 249 -0.29 17.06 -24.77
CA LYS A 249 0.40 16.36 -25.86
C LYS A 249 -0.13 14.93 -25.93
N VAL A 250 -0.23 14.37 -27.13
CA VAL A 250 -0.45 12.94 -27.37
C VAL A 250 0.83 12.41 -28.01
N GLU A 251 1.37 11.31 -27.47
CA GLU A 251 2.59 10.64 -27.94
C GLU A 251 2.19 9.27 -28.50
N ASP A 252 2.46 9.08 -29.80
CA ASP A 252 2.48 7.79 -30.50
C ASP A 252 1.30 6.86 -30.17
N GLU A 253 0.08 7.42 -30.08
CA GLU A 253 -1.21 6.75 -29.80
C GLU A 253 -1.34 6.07 -28.42
N ASP A 254 -0.22 5.72 -27.78
CA ASP A 254 -0.20 4.95 -26.53
C ASP A 254 -0.32 5.82 -25.27
N TYR A 255 0.13 7.08 -25.33
CA TYR A 255 0.17 7.96 -24.15
C TYR A 255 -0.30 9.38 -24.42
N CYS A 256 -0.97 9.97 -23.44
CA CYS A 256 -1.27 11.39 -23.41
C CYS A 256 -0.71 12.06 -22.14
N HIS A 257 -0.22 13.28 -22.30
CA HIS A 257 0.14 14.17 -21.21
C HIS A 257 -1.05 15.07 -20.90
N ILE A 258 -1.57 14.97 -19.69
CA ILE A 258 -2.72 15.76 -19.24
C ILE A 258 -2.32 16.71 -18.12
N ARG A 259 -2.87 17.92 -18.15
CA ARG A 259 -2.81 18.89 -17.05
C ARG A 259 -4.09 18.78 -16.23
N LEU A 260 -3.93 18.46 -14.95
CA LEU A 260 -5.02 18.38 -13.97
C LEU A 260 -5.60 19.79 -13.67
N PRO A 261 -6.84 19.90 -13.14
CA PRO A 261 -7.40 21.17 -12.68
C PRO A 261 -6.49 21.94 -11.71
N ARG A 262 -5.72 21.21 -10.89
CA ARG A 262 -4.78 21.77 -9.91
C ARG A 262 -3.39 22.11 -10.51
N GLY A 263 -3.26 22.10 -11.84
CA GLY A 263 -2.07 22.57 -12.58
C GLY A 263 -0.95 21.55 -12.79
N LYS A 264 -0.92 20.44 -12.05
CA LYS A 264 0.08 19.38 -12.20
C LYS A 264 -0.10 18.63 -13.53
N ILE A 265 1.00 18.34 -14.22
CA ILE A 265 1.02 17.56 -15.48
C ILE A 265 1.29 16.09 -15.14
N ARG A 266 0.57 15.16 -15.79
CA ARG A 266 0.73 13.71 -15.61
C ARG A 266 0.71 13.02 -16.97
N LYS A 267 1.60 12.04 -17.16
CA LYS A 267 1.58 11.11 -18.29
C LYS A 267 0.59 9.99 -17.99
N MET A 268 -0.25 9.65 -18.95
CA MET A 268 -1.33 8.68 -18.81
C MET A 268 -1.37 7.81 -20.06
N MET A 269 -1.51 6.49 -19.87
CA MET A 269 -1.62 5.52 -20.96
C MET A 269 -3.04 5.55 -21.52
N MET A 270 -3.19 5.52 -22.83
CA MET A 270 -4.49 5.61 -23.51
C MET A 270 -5.22 4.26 -23.55
N GLU A 271 -4.51 3.14 -23.60
CA GLU A 271 -5.10 1.79 -23.64
C GLU A 271 -5.95 1.43 -22.40
N VAL A 272 -5.65 2.04 -21.25
CA VAL A 272 -6.39 1.82 -19.99
C VAL A 272 -7.68 2.65 -19.90
N LEU A 273 -8.00 3.43 -20.94
CA LEU A 273 -9.16 4.31 -20.99
C LEU A 273 -10.04 3.99 -22.19
N ASP A 274 -11.34 3.82 -21.94
CA ASP A 274 -12.36 4.00 -22.97
C ASP A 274 -12.70 5.49 -23.05
N ILE A 275 -12.33 6.13 -24.16
CA ILE A 275 -12.50 7.57 -24.36
C ILE A 275 -13.60 7.78 -25.40
N ARG A 276 -14.62 8.57 -25.06
CA ARG A 276 -15.72 8.91 -25.98
C ARG A 276 -15.82 10.42 -26.15
N PHE A 277 -15.97 10.88 -27.39
CA PHE A 277 -16.29 12.27 -27.69
C PHE A 277 -17.71 12.61 -27.22
N VAL A 278 -17.87 13.71 -26.48
CA VAL A 278 -19.16 14.13 -25.89
C VAL A 278 -19.65 15.45 -26.47
N GLY A 279 -18.75 16.29 -27.01
CA GLY A 279 -19.13 17.55 -27.64
C GLY A 279 -17.97 18.54 -27.70
N GLU A 280 -18.27 19.80 -28.00
CA GLU A 280 -17.28 20.89 -28.06
C GLU A 280 -17.60 21.96 -27.03
N GLU A 281 -16.59 22.45 -26.32
CA GLU A 281 -16.69 23.54 -25.33
C GLU A 281 -15.55 24.53 -25.57
N ASP A 282 -15.88 25.82 -25.70
CA ASP A 282 -14.92 26.92 -25.94
C ASP A 282 -13.93 26.66 -27.10
N GLY A 283 -14.40 26.09 -28.21
CA GLY A 283 -13.57 25.81 -29.39
C GLY A 283 -12.70 24.56 -29.28
N ARG A 284 -12.98 23.68 -28.30
CA ARG A 284 -12.19 22.48 -27.98
C ARG A 284 -13.07 21.27 -27.85
N ASN A 285 -12.57 20.12 -28.32
CA ASN A 285 -13.29 18.87 -28.16
C ASN A 285 -13.26 18.43 -26.69
N VAL A 286 -14.38 17.91 -26.22
CA VAL A 286 -14.56 17.36 -24.88
C VAL A 286 -14.79 15.86 -24.99
N PHE A 287 -13.98 15.11 -24.26
CA PHE A 287 -14.02 13.66 -24.21
C PHE A 287 -14.29 13.19 -22.78
N GLU A 288 -15.17 12.22 -22.61
CA GLU A 288 -15.38 11.50 -21.36
C GLU A 288 -14.51 10.24 -21.38
N ALA A 289 -13.69 10.07 -20.35
CA ALA A 289 -12.89 8.86 -20.17
C ALA A 289 -13.56 7.93 -19.16
N ARG A 290 -13.52 6.62 -19.41
CA ARG A 290 -13.79 5.59 -18.40
C ARG A 290 -12.57 4.70 -18.28
N VAL A 291 -12.23 4.33 -17.06
CA VAL A 291 -11.12 3.40 -16.82
C VAL A 291 -11.60 2.00 -17.21
N ARG A 292 -10.94 1.39 -18.20
CA ARG A 292 -11.13 -0.04 -18.49
C ARG A 292 -10.69 -0.82 -17.26
N ARG A 293 -11.59 -1.66 -16.72
CA ARG A 293 -11.27 -2.59 -15.65
C ARG A 293 -10.55 -3.80 -16.20
#